data_AF-A0A1S8FCV4-F1
#
_entry.id   AF-A0A1S8FCV4-F1
#
_cell.length_a   1.000
_cell.length_b   1.000
_cell.length_c   1.000
_cell.angle_alpha   90.00
_cell.angle_beta   90.00
_cell.angle_gamma   90.00
#
_symmetry.space_group_name_H-M   'P 1'
#
loop_
_entity.id
_entity.type
_entity.pdbx_description
1 polymer ?
#
loop_
_entity_poly.entity_id
_entity_poly.type
_entity_poly.pdbx_seq_one_letter_code
_entity_poly.pdbx_strand_id
1 'polypeptide(L)'
;MTAPSNFASVKLPASLVQQAREAAQPLRRSAAGQIEYWATLGRVVEHSGLTVQEAQTAIEGYEAAVRQARGKTPDSLETLKQRVLAASTDGTLQARIRTIVEENRKQAVRRAAA
;
A
#
# COMPACT_ATOMS: atom_id res chain seq x y z
N MET A 1 -10.75 17.54 -47.40
CA MET A 1 -10.43 18.13 -46.08
C MET A 1 -10.25 16.98 -45.10
N THR A 2 -9.01 16.52 -44.90
CA THR A 2 -8.67 15.47 -43.93
C THR A 2 -8.50 16.10 -42.57
N ALA A 3 -9.37 15.76 -41.60
CA ALA A 3 -9.21 16.19 -40.23
C ALA A 3 -7.89 15.60 -39.66
N PRO A 4 -7.05 16.39 -38.96
CA PRO A 4 -5.86 15.85 -38.31
C PRO A 4 -6.31 14.87 -37.22
N SER A 5 -5.92 13.60 -37.38
CA SER A 5 -6.09 12.58 -36.35
C SER A 5 -5.18 12.93 -35.16
N ASN A 6 -5.75 13.45 -34.08
CA ASN A 6 -5.04 13.71 -32.82
C ASN A 6 -4.70 12.43 -32.03
N PHE A 7 -4.99 11.25 -32.59
CA PHE A 7 -4.74 9.97 -31.96
C PHE A 7 -3.54 9.28 -32.60
N ALA A 8 -2.59 8.87 -31.77
CA ALA A 8 -1.46 8.04 -32.13
C ALA A 8 -1.51 6.74 -31.32
N SER A 9 -1.28 5.61 -31.99
CA SER A 9 -1.24 4.30 -31.35
C SER A 9 0.19 3.94 -30.98
N VAL A 10 0.46 3.73 -29.70
CA VAL A 10 1.77 3.30 -29.17
C VAL A 10 1.68 1.90 -28.59
N LYS A 11 2.71 1.08 -28.83
CA LYS A 11 2.81 -0.25 -28.22
C LYS A 11 3.39 -0.09 -26.82
N LEU A 12 2.66 -0.56 -25.81
CA LEU A 12 3.05 -0.52 -24.41
C LEU A 12 3.13 -1.94 -23.83
N PRO A 13 4.01 -2.19 -22.84
CA PRO A 13 4.03 -3.46 -22.12
C PRO A 13 2.68 -3.76 -21.47
N ALA A 14 2.23 -5.02 -21.55
CA ALA A 14 0.94 -5.44 -21.00
C ALA A 14 0.83 -5.17 -19.48
N SER A 15 1.95 -5.34 -18.75
CA SER A 15 2.03 -5.06 -17.31
C SER A 15 1.73 -3.59 -16.98
N LEU A 16 2.26 -2.65 -17.76
CA LEU A 16 2.01 -1.21 -17.57
C LEU A 16 0.55 -0.87 -17.86
N VAL A 17 -0.02 -1.45 -18.91
CA VAL A 17 -1.44 -1.26 -19.25
C VAL A 17 -2.33 -1.81 -18.12
N GLN A 18 -1.98 -2.94 -17.52
CA GLN A 18 -2.72 -3.53 -16.42
C GLN A 18 -2.65 -2.66 -15.16
N GLN A 19 -1.45 -2.18 -14.79
CA GLN A 19 -1.29 -1.24 -13.68
C GLN A 19 -2.12 0.03 -13.90
N ALA A 20 -2.14 0.54 -15.14
CA ALA A 20 -2.94 1.71 -15.47
C ALA A 20 -4.44 1.44 -15.30
N ARG A 21 -4.93 0.25 -15.66
CA ARG A 21 -6.34 -0.13 -15.45
C ARG A 21 -6.70 -0.19 -13.97
N GLU A 22 -5.83 -0.79 -13.15
CA GLU A 22 -6.04 -0.93 -11.70
C GLU A 22 -6.06 0.43 -11.00
N ALA A 23 -5.05 1.27 -11.27
CA ALA A 23 -4.96 2.63 -10.72
C ALA A 23 -6.07 3.57 -11.22
N ALA A 24 -6.72 3.21 -12.33
CA ALA A 24 -7.84 3.93 -12.90
C ALA A 24 -9.19 3.63 -12.25
N GLN A 25 -9.38 2.43 -11.68
CA GLN A 25 -10.68 1.99 -11.15
C GLN A 25 -11.29 2.95 -10.12
N PRO A 26 -10.54 3.48 -9.12
CA PRO A 26 -11.11 4.32 -8.08
C PRO A 26 -11.75 5.61 -8.63
N LEU A 27 -11.16 6.15 -9.70
CA LEU A 27 -11.59 7.39 -10.34
C LEU A 27 -12.42 7.15 -11.61
N ARG A 28 -12.76 5.89 -11.91
CA ARG A 28 -13.49 5.46 -13.13
C ARG A 28 -12.91 6.04 -14.43
N ARG A 29 -11.59 6.25 -14.48
CA ARG A 29 -10.91 6.74 -15.69
C ARG A 29 -10.58 5.60 -16.64
N SER A 30 -10.29 5.93 -17.89
CA SER A 30 -9.75 4.94 -18.83
C SER A 30 -8.26 4.68 -18.53
N ALA A 31 -7.73 3.55 -19.00
CA ALA A 31 -6.29 3.27 -18.91
C ALA A 31 -5.46 4.32 -19.68
N ALA A 32 -5.97 4.82 -20.80
CA ALA A 32 -5.32 5.90 -21.55
C ALA A 32 -5.28 7.20 -20.72
N GLY A 33 -6.40 7.61 -20.12
CA GLY A 33 -6.46 8.80 -19.28
C GLY A 33 -5.62 8.69 -18.01
N GLN A 34 -5.46 7.49 -17.47
CA GLN A 34 -4.52 7.22 -16.39
C GLN A 34 -3.06 7.46 -16.81
N ILE A 35 -2.67 6.96 -17.98
CA ILE A 35 -1.31 7.11 -18.51
C ILE A 35 -1.02 8.59 -18.80
N GLU A 36 -1.99 9.32 -19.37
CA GLU A 36 -1.89 10.77 -19.60
C GLU A 36 -1.71 11.55 -18.30
N TYR A 37 -2.46 11.17 -17.25
CA TYR A 37 -2.29 11.76 -15.93
C TYR A 37 -0.89 11.53 -15.36
N TRP A 38 -0.36 10.31 -15.43
CA TRP A 38 1.01 10.02 -14.99
C TRP A 38 2.05 10.80 -15.79
N ALA A 39 1.89 10.93 -17.11
CA ALA A 39 2.78 11.72 -17.95
C ALA A 39 2.74 13.21 -17.58
N THR A 40 1.56 13.74 -17.26
CA THR A 40 1.39 15.13 -16.83
C THR A 40 2.07 15.37 -15.49
N LEU A 41 1.92 14.45 -14.52
CA LEU A 41 2.62 14.53 -13.24
C LEU A 41 4.15 14.49 -13.42
N GLY A 42 4.65 13.57 -14.24
CA GLY A 42 6.09 13.49 -14.54
C GLY A 42 6.64 14.79 -15.11
N ARG A 43 5.91 15.39 -16.06
CA ARG A 43 6.29 16.70 -16.63
C ARG A 43 6.29 17.80 -15.57
N VAL A 44 5.26 17.88 -14.72
CA VAL A 44 5.22 18.88 -13.64
C VAL A 44 6.41 18.71 -12.70
N VAL A 45 6.73 17.46 -12.34
CA VAL A 45 7.87 17.13 -11.47
C VAL A 45 9.18 17.62 -12.10
N GLU A 46 9.44 17.33 -13.37
CA GLU A 46 10.62 17.82 -14.11
C GLU A 46 10.72 19.35 -14.15
N HIS A 47 9.60 20.04 -14.38
CA HIS A 47 9.56 21.50 -14.47
C HIS A 47 9.65 22.18 -13.09
N SER A 48 9.16 21.53 -12.04
CA SER A 48 9.22 22.02 -10.67
C SER A 48 10.61 21.93 -10.05
N GLY A 49 11.59 21.36 -10.76
CA GLY A 49 12.97 21.26 -10.31
C GLY A 49 13.19 20.21 -9.22
N LEU A 50 12.26 19.25 -9.06
CA LEU A 50 12.56 18.04 -8.31
C LEU A 50 13.75 17.40 -9.03
N THR A 51 14.88 17.32 -8.35
CA THR A 51 16.10 16.86 -8.99
C THR A 51 15.90 15.43 -9.47
N VAL A 52 16.49 15.07 -10.62
CA VAL A 52 16.43 13.70 -11.15
C VAL A 52 16.84 12.69 -10.06
N GLN A 53 17.74 13.08 -9.16
CA GLN A 53 18.20 12.31 -8.02
C GLN A 53 17.12 12.09 -6.94
N GLU A 54 16.30 13.10 -6.61
CA GLU A 54 15.18 12.96 -5.68
C GLU A 54 14.07 12.08 -6.28
N ALA A 55 13.78 12.25 -7.57
CA ALA A 55 12.84 11.38 -8.29
C ALA A 55 13.34 9.92 -8.31
N GLN A 56 14.63 9.71 -8.60
CA GLN A 56 15.24 8.38 -8.58
C GLN A 56 15.20 7.75 -7.18
N THR A 57 15.52 8.52 -6.14
CA THR A 57 15.43 8.06 -4.74
C THR A 57 14.01 7.66 -4.37
N ALA A 58 13.00 8.44 -4.83
CA ALA A 58 11.59 8.11 -4.61
C ALA A 58 11.17 6.82 -5.36
N ILE A 59 11.64 6.62 -6.59
CA ILE A 59 11.39 5.40 -7.38
C ILE A 59 12.02 4.19 -6.70
N GLU A 60 13.29 4.28 -6.33
CA GLU A 60 14.02 3.20 -5.63
C GLU A 60 13.34 2.83 -4.31
N GLY A 61 12.87 3.83 -3.55
CA GLY A 61 12.09 3.64 -2.33
C GLY A 61 10.76 2.91 -2.59
N TYR A 62 10.02 3.33 -3.62
CA TYR A 62 8.77 2.68 -4.01
C TYR A 62 9.00 1.23 -4.46
N GLU A 63 9.99 0.98 -5.32
CA GLU A 63 10.32 -0.37 -5.78
C GLU A 63 10.79 -1.27 -4.65
N ALA A 64 11.60 -0.75 -3.71
CA ALA A 64 11.99 -1.47 -2.51
C ALA A 64 10.77 -1.86 -1.66
N ALA A 65 9.82 -0.95 -1.46
CA ALA A 65 8.58 -1.22 -0.74
C ALA A 65 7.72 -2.28 -1.47
N VAL A 66 7.60 -2.19 -2.79
CA VAL A 66 6.88 -3.19 -3.61
C VAL A 66 7.56 -4.55 -3.55
N ARG A 67 8.89 -4.62 -3.61
CA ARG A 67 9.65 -5.88 -3.43
C ARG A 67 9.44 -6.47 -2.04
N GLN A 68 9.47 -5.65 -0.99
CA GLN A 68 9.19 -6.10 0.37
C GLN A 68 7.74 -6.59 0.53
N ALA A 69 6.77 -5.92 -0.08
CA ALA A 69 5.37 -6.35 -0.08
C ALA A 69 5.17 -7.67 -0.84
N ARG A 70 5.92 -7.91 -1.93
CA ARG A 70 5.91 -9.19 -2.66
C ARG A 70 6.63 -10.32 -1.92
N GLY A 71 7.68 -10.00 -1.18
CA GLY A 71 8.45 -10.97 -0.38
C GLY A 71 7.81 -11.32 0.96
N LYS A 72 6.94 -10.46 1.49
CA LYS A 72 6.04 -10.81 2.58
C LYS A 72 4.90 -11.63 2.01
N THR A 73 5.00 -12.95 2.08
CA THR A 73 3.84 -13.82 1.94
C THR A 73 2.74 -13.25 2.84
N PRO A 74 1.54 -12.91 2.32
CA PRO A 74 0.45 -12.50 3.19
C PRO A 74 0.30 -13.60 4.22
N ASP A 75 0.37 -13.22 5.49
CA ASP A 75 0.29 -14.13 6.61
C ASP A 75 -0.96 -14.97 6.41
N SER A 76 -0.77 -16.21 5.93
CA SER A 76 -1.89 -17.00 5.48
C SER A 76 -2.77 -17.25 6.69
N LEU A 77 -4.09 -17.34 6.49
CA LEU A 77 -5.02 -17.60 7.57
C LEU A 77 -4.56 -18.77 8.45
N GLU A 78 -3.92 -19.77 7.84
CA GLU A 78 -3.29 -20.90 8.53
C GLU A 78 -2.10 -20.52 9.42
N THR A 79 -1.21 -19.63 8.98
CA THR A 79 -0.09 -19.10 9.79
C THR A 79 -0.60 -18.25 10.96
N LEU A 80 -1.71 -17.54 10.78
CA LEU A 80 -2.38 -16.83 11.86
C LEU A 80 -3.03 -17.81 12.85
N LYS A 81 -3.78 -18.81 12.36
CA LYS A 81 -4.38 -19.88 13.18
C LYS A 81 -3.32 -20.60 14.00
N GLN A 82 -2.19 -20.98 13.40
CA GLN A 82 -1.09 -21.65 14.09
C GLN A 82 -0.50 -20.79 15.21
N ARG A 83 -0.29 -19.49 14.99
CA ARG A 83 0.19 -18.60 16.06
C ARG A 83 -0.82 -18.41 17.19
N VAL A 84 -2.12 -18.33 16.87
CA VAL A 84 -3.17 -18.22 17.88
C VAL A 84 -3.27 -19.52 18.70
N LEU A 85 -3.18 -20.67 18.04
CA LEU A 85 -3.13 -21.99 18.70
C LEU A 85 -1.90 -22.09 19.60
N ALA A 86 -0.70 -21.76 19.11
CA ALA A 86 0.53 -21.76 19.90
C ALA A 86 0.44 -20.81 21.11
N ALA A 87 -0.06 -19.60 20.92
CA ALA A 87 -0.25 -18.64 22.02
C ALA A 87 -1.26 -19.12 23.07
N SER A 88 -2.27 -19.90 22.65
CA SER A 88 -3.27 -20.53 23.53
C SER A 88 -2.71 -21.74 24.29
N THR A 89 -1.86 -22.56 23.65
CA THR A 89 -1.24 -23.75 24.26
C THR A 89 -0.10 -23.39 25.19
N ASP A 90 0.68 -22.36 24.86
CA ASP A 90 1.89 -22.00 25.62
C ASP A 90 1.59 -21.12 26.85
N GLY A 91 0.31 -20.87 27.15
CA GLY A 91 -0.11 -20.11 28.32
C GLY A 91 0.11 -18.60 28.23
N THR A 92 0.71 -18.12 27.14
CA THR A 92 1.07 -16.71 26.93
C THR A 92 -0.16 -15.81 26.78
N LEU A 93 -1.22 -16.32 26.15
CA LEU A 93 -2.51 -15.64 26.04
C LEU A 93 -3.15 -15.46 27.42
N GLN A 94 -3.15 -16.50 28.24
CA GLN A 94 -3.71 -16.51 29.58
C GLN A 94 -2.92 -15.57 30.51
N ALA A 95 -1.58 -15.56 30.41
CA ALA A 95 -0.73 -14.61 31.13
C ALA A 95 -1.07 -13.16 30.75
N ARG A 96 -1.23 -12.87 29.45
CA ARG A 96 -1.56 -11.53 28.97
C ARG A 96 -2.95 -11.07 29.40
N ILE A 97 -3.94 -11.97 29.39
CA ILE A 97 -5.29 -11.69 29.89
C ILE A 97 -5.25 -11.32 31.37
N ARG A 98 -4.50 -12.06 32.20
CA ARG A 98 -4.36 -11.73 33.64
C ARG A 98 -3.77 -10.34 33.85
N THR A 99 -2.71 -9.99 33.12
CA THR A 99 -2.11 -8.64 33.21
C THR A 99 -3.12 -7.55 32.84
N ILE A 100 -3.87 -7.71 31.76
CA ILE A 100 -4.89 -6.73 31.32
C ILE A 100 -6.01 -6.59 32.35
N VAL A 101 -6.46 -7.70 32.95
CA VAL A 101 -7.49 -7.68 34.00
C VAL A 101 -6.99 -6.93 35.24
N GLU A 102 -5.75 -7.16 35.66
CA GLU A 102 -5.16 -6.45 36.79
C GLU A 102 -4.99 -4.95 36.52
N GLU A 103 -4.55 -4.57 35.32
CA GLU A 103 -4.44 -3.17 34.91
C GLU A 103 -5.81 -2.48 34.89
N ASN A 104 -6.82 -3.10 34.28
CA ASN A 104 -8.18 -2.56 34.27
C ASN A 104 -8.76 -2.44 35.68
N ARG A 105 -8.50 -3.40 36.57
CA ARG A 105 -8.92 -3.33 37.97
C ARG A 105 -8.26 -2.14 38.69
N LYS A 106 -6.96 -1.92 38.49
CA LYS A 106 -6.25 -0.75 39.03
C LYS A 106 -6.80 0.56 38.48
N GLN A 107 -7.13 0.62 37.18
CA GLN A 107 -7.75 1.80 36.57
C GLN A 107 -9.16 2.06 37.10
N ALA A 108 -9.97 1.02 37.29
CA ALA A 108 -11.32 1.15 37.83
C ALA A 108 -11.29 1.69 39.28
N VAL A 109 -10.38 1.18 40.12
CA VAL A 109 -10.20 1.70 41.49
C VAL A 109 -9.76 3.17 41.48
N ARG A 110 -8.84 3.56 40.59
CA ARG A 110 -8.42 4.96 40.45
C ARG A 110 -9.55 5.88 39.99
N ARG A 111 -10.43 5.41 39.10
CA ARG A 111 -11.60 6.17 38.63
C ARG A 111 -12.69 6.29 39.68
N ALA A 112 -12.82 5.33 40.59
CA ALA A 112 -13.78 5.37 41.69
C ALA A 112 -13.30 6.21 42.89
N ALA A 113 -12.00 6.48 42.98
CA ALA A 113 -11.38 7.29 44.03
C ALA A 113 -11.12 8.77 43.60
N ALA A 114 -11.50 9.13 42.38
CA ALA A 114 -11.47 10.48 41.82
C ALA A 114 -12.88 11.07 41.80
#